data_AF-T0BJ46-F1
#
_entry.id   AF-T0BJ46-F1
#
_cell.length_a   1.000
_cell.length_b   1.000
_cell.length_c   1.000
_cell.angle_alpha   90.00
_cell.angle_beta   90.00
_cell.angle_gamma   90.00
#
_symmetry.space_group_name_H-M   'P 1'
#
loop_
_entity.id
_entity.type
_entity.pdbx_description
1 polymer ?
#
loop_
_entity_poly.entity_id
_entity_poly.type
_entity_poly.pdbx_seq_one_letter_code
_entity_poly.pdbx_strand_id
1 'polypeptide(L)'
;MMTKDEILTLKTKLLPSGADSVIDYLAARHAQLEATNIVLENVPLLIIGRHGMIARIPINGRIKKVSQPDEVLQLLQTFFTQPATASEKLYLFVNLPDLPIPPEVQQVLSEVEERAKLREQVKQRIDKALDERDKFAFEAAVKELASLQQEDDRQTWRARRFL
;
A
#
# COMPACT_ATOMS: atom_id res chain seq x y z
N MET A 1 17.42 17.43 -6.31
CA MET A 1 17.65 18.33 -5.16
C MET A 1 17.25 19.73 -5.59
N MET A 2 16.35 20.39 -4.85
CA MET A 2 15.88 21.73 -5.21
C MET A 2 16.84 22.79 -4.64
N THR A 3 17.21 23.79 -5.43
CA THR A 3 18.11 24.85 -4.94
C THR A 3 17.34 25.91 -4.15
N LYS A 4 18.01 26.60 -3.23
CA LYS A 4 17.40 27.70 -2.46
C LYS A 4 16.82 28.79 -3.38
N ASP A 5 17.50 29.08 -4.48
CA ASP A 5 17.10 30.09 -5.46
C ASP A 5 15.85 29.66 -6.24
N GLU A 6 15.72 28.37 -6.58
CA GLU A 6 14.50 27.82 -7.20
C GLU A 6 13.27 27.98 -6.30
N ILE A 7 13.43 27.81 -4.98
CA ILE A 7 12.35 27.99 -4.01
C ILE A 7 11.98 29.47 -3.86
N LEU A 8 12.98 30.36 -3.81
CA LEU A 8 12.74 31.81 -3.73
C LEU A 8 12.07 32.35 -5.00
N THR A 9 12.33 31.74 -6.16
CA THR A 9 11.65 32.06 -7.42
C THR A 9 10.14 31.77 -7.36
N LEU A 10 9.65 30.95 -6.42
CA LEU A 10 8.21 30.76 -6.23
C LEU A 10 7.50 32.03 -5.70
N LYS A 11 8.23 32.95 -5.07
CA LYS A 11 7.70 34.27 -4.64
C LYS A 11 7.33 35.20 -5.79
N THR A 12 7.86 34.95 -7.00
CA THR A 12 7.49 35.74 -8.18
C THR A 12 6.19 35.25 -8.83
N LYS A 13 5.58 34.17 -8.32
CA LYS A 13 4.31 33.62 -8.82
C LYS A 13 3.14 34.17 -8.00
N LEU A 14 1.93 34.05 -8.54
CA LEU A 14 0.71 34.35 -7.79
C LEU A 14 0.55 33.33 -6.67
N LEU A 15 0.80 33.78 -5.44
CA LEU A 15 0.75 32.96 -4.24
C LEU A 15 -0.54 33.24 -3.43
N PRO A 16 -1.08 32.22 -2.74
CA PRO A 16 -2.16 32.43 -1.80
C PRO A 16 -1.69 33.24 -0.58
N SER A 17 -2.61 33.96 0.07
CA SER A 17 -2.32 34.78 1.25
C SER A 17 -1.64 33.96 2.36
N GLY A 18 -0.47 34.40 2.82
CA GLY A 18 0.32 33.73 3.86
C GLY A 18 1.31 32.68 3.35
N ALA A 19 1.44 32.46 2.05
CA ALA A 19 2.41 31.52 1.50
C ALA A 19 3.87 32.02 1.56
N ASP A 20 4.10 33.33 1.73
CA ASP A 20 5.46 33.89 1.78
C ASP A 20 6.29 33.33 2.95
N SER A 21 5.68 33.22 4.13
CA SER A 21 6.34 32.66 5.32
C SER A 21 6.63 31.17 5.17
N VAL A 22 5.77 30.45 4.44
CA VAL A 22 5.97 29.03 4.10
C VAL A 22 7.15 28.89 3.13
N ILE A 23 7.25 29.74 2.12
CA ILE A 23 8.36 29.71 1.16
C ILE A 23 9.69 30.06 1.83
N ASP A 24 9.71 31.04 2.73
CA ASP A 24 10.91 31.37 3.51
C ASP A 24 11.36 30.19 4.40
N TYR A 25 10.41 29.51 5.02
CA TYR A 25 10.67 28.32 5.83
C TYR A 25 11.24 27.16 5.00
N LEU A 26 10.69 26.95 3.78
CA LEU A 26 11.15 25.94 2.84
C LEU A 26 12.54 26.27 2.27
N ALA A 27 12.80 27.54 1.94
CA ALA A 27 14.11 27.98 1.47
C ALA A 27 15.22 27.75 2.50
N ALA A 28 14.91 27.90 3.80
CA ALA A 28 15.83 27.60 4.90
C ALA A 28 16.17 26.09 5.01
N ARG A 29 15.33 25.20 4.47
CA ARG A 29 15.50 23.74 4.50
C ARG A 29 15.65 23.11 3.11
N HIS A 30 16.08 23.88 2.12
CA HIS A 30 16.21 23.43 0.72
C HIS A 30 17.03 22.13 0.54
N ALA A 31 18.04 21.90 1.39
CA ALA A 31 18.84 20.66 1.36
C ALA A 31 18.04 19.38 1.72
N GLN A 32 16.86 19.52 2.33
CA GLN A 32 15.95 18.43 2.68
C GLN A 32 14.75 18.34 1.71
N LEU A 33 14.75 19.15 0.64
CA LEU A 33 13.65 19.22 -0.31
C LEU A 33 14.03 18.56 -1.64
N GLU A 34 13.19 17.61 -2.05
CA GLU A 34 13.21 17.04 -3.38
C GLU A 34 12.01 17.58 -4.17
N ALA A 35 12.30 18.31 -5.25
CA ALA A 35 11.27 18.84 -6.13
C ALA A 35 10.85 17.79 -7.13
N THR A 36 9.66 17.22 -6.95
CA THR A 36 9.04 16.37 -7.96
C THR A 36 8.06 17.21 -8.77
N ASN A 37 8.49 17.65 -9.95
CA ASN A 37 7.62 18.36 -10.89
C ASN A 37 6.69 17.35 -11.57
N ILE A 38 5.49 17.16 -11.04
CA ILE A 38 4.44 16.40 -11.71
C ILE A 38 3.67 17.36 -12.63
N VAL A 39 4.13 17.48 -13.87
CA VAL A 39 3.43 18.24 -14.92
C VAL A 39 2.31 17.35 -15.49
N LEU A 40 1.17 17.34 -14.80
CA LEU A 40 -0.08 16.77 -15.32
C LEU A 40 -1.01 17.92 -15.67
N GLU A 41 -0.70 18.60 -16.77
CA GLU A 41 -1.57 19.63 -17.32
C GLU A 41 -2.75 18.95 -18.04
N ASN A 42 -3.97 19.25 -17.60
CA ASN A 42 -5.24 18.81 -18.22
C ASN A 42 -5.53 17.31 -18.19
N VAL A 43 -4.93 16.56 -17.28
CA VAL A 43 -5.19 15.12 -17.13
C VAL A 43 -6.12 14.85 -15.93
N PRO A 44 -7.13 13.97 -16.05
CA PRO A 44 -7.90 13.49 -14.91
C PRO A 44 -6.97 12.80 -13.88
N LEU A 45 -6.89 13.33 -12.67
CA LEU A 45 -5.97 12.87 -11.62
C LEU A 45 -6.69 12.73 -10.28
N LEU A 46 -6.49 11.58 -9.63
CA LEU A 46 -6.84 11.34 -8.23
C LEU A 46 -5.56 11.20 -7.39
N ILE A 47 -5.45 12.01 -6.35
CA ILE A 47 -4.36 11.98 -5.36
C ILE A 47 -4.95 11.44 -4.06
N ILE A 48 -4.35 10.39 -3.51
CA ILE A 48 -4.71 9.82 -2.20
C ILE A 48 -3.47 9.87 -1.31
N GLY A 49 -3.54 10.58 -0.19
CA GLY A 49 -2.45 10.67 0.77
C GLY A 49 -2.92 10.54 2.21
N ARG A 50 -1.97 10.43 3.15
CA ARG A 50 -2.25 10.30 4.59
C ARG A 50 -3.20 11.37 5.15
N HIS A 51 -3.09 12.59 4.65
CA HIS A 51 -3.80 13.76 5.18
C HIS A 51 -5.07 14.11 4.39
N GLY A 52 -5.41 13.31 3.38
CA GLY A 52 -6.61 13.53 2.58
C GLY A 52 -6.47 13.10 1.14
N MET A 53 -7.51 13.39 0.36
CA MET A 53 -7.60 13.05 -1.04
C MET A 53 -7.95 14.28 -1.87
N ILE A 54 -7.50 14.31 -3.13
CA ILE A 54 -7.79 15.39 -4.06
C ILE A 54 -8.11 14.78 -5.42
N ALA A 55 -9.30 15.03 -5.95
CA ALA A 55 -9.63 14.73 -7.34
C ALA A 55 -9.55 16.00 -8.18
N ARG A 56 -8.86 15.92 -9.33
CA ARG A 56 -8.75 16.96 -10.36
C ARG A 56 -9.26 16.37 -11.66
N ILE A 57 -10.49 16.72 -12.05
CA ILE A 57 -11.12 16.15 -13.24
C ILE A 57 -11.46 17.30 -14.21
N PRO A 58 -11.03 17.24 -15.48
CA PRO A 58 -11.49 18.17 -16.51
C PRO A 58 -12.95 17.85 -16.85
N ILE A 59 -13.84 18.83 -16.71
CA ILE A 59 -15.25 18.74 -17.11
C ILE A 59 -15.56 19.97 -17.95
N ASN A 60 -16.03 19.76 -19.19
CA ASN A 60 -16.42 20.84 -20.12
C ASN A 60 -15.33 21.92 -20.31
N GLY A 61 -14.05 21.51 -20.41
CA GLY A 61 -12.92 22.42 -20.59
C GLY A 61 -12.50 23.19 -19.34
N ARG A 62 -13.08 22.91 -18.16
CA ARG A 62 -12.66 23.47 -16.87
C ARG A 62 -12.17 22.36 -15.95
N ILE A 63 -11.09 22.61 -15.20
CA ILE A 63 -10.62 21.67 -14.19
C ILE A 63 -11.44 21.85 -12.91
N LYS A 64 -12.20 20.82 -12.52
CA LYS A 64 -12.86 20.77 -11.22
C LYS A 64 -11.94 20.07 -10.22
N LYS A 65 -11.62 20.76 -9.12
CA LYS A 65 -10.79 20.24 -8.02
C LYS A 65 -11.65 20.13 -6.76
N VAL A 66 -11.70 18.94 -6.16
CA VAL A 66 -12.41 18.66 -4.92
C VAL A 66 -11.53 17.85 -3.98
N SER A 67 -11.72 18.01 -2.67
CA SER A 67 -10.91 17.32 -1.65
C SER A 67 -11.73 16.63 -0.56
N GLN A 68 -13.04 16.84 -0.52
CA GLN A 68 -13.92 16.15 0.42
C GLN A 68 -14.31 14.76 -0.14
N PRO A 69 -14.31 13.69 0.68
CA PRO A 69 -14.56 12.33 0.19
C PRO A 69 -15.87 12.16 -0.60
N ASP A 70 -16.96 12.74 -0.09
CA ASP A 70 -18.28 12.64 -0.73
C ASP A 70 -18.30 13.36 -2.08
N GLU A 71 -17.67 14.54 -2.15
CA GLU A 71 -17.55 15.32 -3.40
C GLU A 71 -16.64 14.62 -4.42
N VAL A 72 -15.55 14.00 -3.95
CA VAL A 72 -14.64 13.20 -4.78
C VAL A 72 -15.40 12.02 -5.40
N LEU A 73 -16.18 11.30 -4.59
CA LEU A 73 -16.97 10.15 -5.06
C LEU A 73 -17.98 10.58 -6.13
N GLN A 74 -18.76 11.64 -5.87
CA GLN A 74 -19.71 12.18 -6.85
C GLN A 74 -19.01 12.62 -8.15
N LEU A 75 -17.83 13.23 -8.03
CA LEU A 75 -17.07 13.69 -9.19
C LEU A 75 -16.55 12.52 -10.02
N LEU A 76 -16.06 11.45 -9.38
CA LEU A 76 -15.59 10.23 -10.04
C LEU A 76 -16.74 9.46 -10.71
N GLN A 77 -17.88 9.33 -10.03
CA GLN A 77 -19.08 8.72 -10.61
C GLN A 77 -19.51 9.46 -11.88
N THR A 78 -19.51 10.79 -11.84
CA THR A 78 -19.82 11.62 -13.01
C THR A 78 -18.81 11.38 -14.14
N PHE A 79 -17.52 11.36 -13.82
CA PHE A 79 -16.43 11.14 -14.79
C PHE A 79 -16.53 9.78 -15.49
N PHE A 80 -16.86 8.69 -14.79
CA PHE A 80 -16.97 7.37 -15.40
C PHE A 80 -18.28 7.12 -16.15
N THR A 81 -19.33 7.91 -15.86
CA THR A 81 -20.66 7.72 -16.47
C THR A 81 -20.88 8.60 -17.71
N GLN A 82 -20.07 9.65 -17.90
CA GLN A 82 -20.19 10.54 -19.04
C GLN A 82 -19.65 9.89 -20.33
N PRO A 83 -20.42 9.86 -21.44
CA PRO A 83 -19.98 9.26 -22.71
C PRO A 83 -18.74 9.92 -23.31
N ALA A 84 -18.54 11.23 -23.04
CA ALA A 84 -17.40 11.99 -23.54
C ALA A 84 -16.07 11.63 -22.85
N THR A 85 -16.12 11.10 -21.62
CA THR A 85 -14.96 10.73 -20.79
C THR A 85 -14.81 9.22 -20.66
N ALA A 86 -15.68 8.42 -21.27
CA ALA A 86 -15.69 6.95 -21.19
C ALA A 86 -14.40 6.28 -21.72
N SER A 87 -13.59 6.98 -22.52
CA SER A 87 -12.26 6.52 -22.96
C SER A 87 -11.09 7.23 -22.27
N GLU A 88 -11.36 8.16 -21.36
CA GLU A 88 -10.31 8.91 -20.66
C GLU A 88 -9.75 8.09 -19.49
N LYS A 89 -8.42 8.04 -19.39
CA LYS A 89 -7.73 7.35 -18.30
C LYS A 89 -7.69 8.25 -17.07
N LEU A 90 -8.16 7.74 -15.93
CA LEU A 90 -7.90 8.37 -14.63
C LEU A 90 -6.51 7.97 -14.15
N TYR A 91 -5.67 8.96 -13.87
CA TYR A 91 -4.35 8.74 -13.28
C TYR A 91 -4.48 8.78 -11.76
N LEU A 92 -3.81 7.83 -11.09
CA LEU A 92 -3.86 7.68 -9.64
C LEU A 92 -2.47 7.90 -9.05
N PHE A 93 -2.38 8.79 -8.07
CA PHE A 93 -1.19 8.98 -7.25
C PHE A 93 -1.52 8.59 -5.80
N VAL A 94 -0.85 7.54 -5.29
CA VAL A 94 -1.06 7.04 -3.92
C VAL A 94 0.20 7.28 -3.11
N ASN A 95 0.04 7.98 -1.98
CA ASN A 95 1.08 8.23 -0.99
C ASN A 95 0.53 7.95 0.42
N LEU A 96 0.26 6.68 0.69
CA LEU A 96 -0.22 6.20 1.98
C LEU A 96 0.93 5.48 2.71
N PRO A 97 1.13 5.73 4.01
CA PRO A 97 2.05 4.92 4.79
C PRO A 97 1.50 3.49 4.89
N ASP A 98 2.39 2.52 4.96
CA ASP A 98 2.00 1.15 5.30
C ASP A 98 1.32 1.14 6.67
N LEU A 99 0.19 0.44 6.77
CA LEU A 99 -0.50 0.24 8.04
C LEU A 99 0.45 -0.52 8.98
N PRO A 100 0.74 -0.02 10.19
CA PRO A 100 1.50 -0.79 11.16
C PRO A 100 0.69 -2.03 11.51
N ILE A 101 1.22 -3.20 11.16
CA ILE A 101 0.64 -4.48 11.55
C ILE A 101 0.69 -4.52 13.09
N PRO A 102 -0.46 -4.68 13.78
CA PRO A 102 -0.48 -4.78 15.23
C PRO A 102 0.49 -5.88 15.72
N PRO A 103 1.23 -5.68 16.81
CA PRO A 103 2.22 -6.65 17.30
C PRO A 103 1.60 -8.03 17.58
N GLU A 104 0.31 -8.07 17.93
CA GLU A 104 -0.45 -9.31 18.12
C GLU A 104 -0.57 -10.10 16.81
N VAL A 105 -0.74 -9.42 15.69
CA VAL A 105 -0.80 -10.04 14.35
C VAL A 105 0.58 -10.51 13.90
N GLN A 106 1.64 -9.77 14.24
CA GLN A 106 3.02 -10.21 13.96
C GLN A 106 3.37 -11.52 14.68
N GLN A 107 2.99 -11.66 15.95
CA GLN A 107 3.22 -12.89 16.72
C GLN A 107 2.52 -14.10 16.08
N VAL A 108 1.27 -13.92 15.67
CA VAL A 108 0.50 -14.98 14.97
C VAL A 108 1.15 -15.32 13.62
N LEU A 109 1.58 -14.33 12.85
CA LEU A 109 2.27 -14.57 11.57
C LEU A 109 3.58 -15.32 11.75
N SER A 110 4.42 -14.94 12.73
CA SER A 110 5.66 -15.66 13.03
C SER A 110 5.41 -17.09 13.46
N GLU A 111 4.38 -17.34 14.27
CA GLU A 111 4.02 -18.69 14.69
C GLU A 111 3.55 -19.55 13.51
N VAL A 112 2.77 -18.98 12.59
CA VAL A 112 2.34 -19.66 11.36
C VAL A 112 3.53 -19.96 10.43
N GLU A 113 4.47 -19.02 10.29
CA GLU A 113 5.68 -19.20 9.48
C GLU A 113 6.60 -20.28 10.03
N GLU A 114 6.83 -20.31 11.35
CA GLU A 114 7.64 -21.35 12.00
C GLU A 114 7.04 -22.74 11.78
N ARG A 115 5.72 -22.88 11.89
CA ARG A 115 5.03 -24.15 11.61
C ARG A 115 5.08 -24.56 10.15
N ALA A 116 4.93 -23.60 9.24
CA ALA A 116 5.10 -23.86 7.81
C ALA A 116 6.51 -24.39 7.51
N LYS A 117 7.54 -23.78 8.12
CA LYS A 117 8.93 -24.21 7.99
C LYS A 117 9.18 -25.60 8.55
N LEU A 118 8.61 -25.93 9.72
CA LEU A 118 8.70 -27.27 10.31
C LEU A 118 8.06 -28.33 9.39
N ARG A 119 6.87 -28.06 8.84
CA ARG A 119 6.22 -28.97 7.89
C ARG A 119 7.06 -29.18 6.63
N GLU A 120 7.67 -28.12 6.12
CA GLU A 120 8.55 -28.21 4.96
C GLU A 120 9.79 -29.07 5.25
N GLN A 121 10.40 -28.92 6.43
CA GLN A 121 11.51 -29.77 6.86
C GLN A 121 11.12 -31.24 6.96
N VAL A 122 9.93 -31.55 7.48
CA VAL A 122 9.43 -32.92 7.58
C VAL A 122 9.18 -33.51 6.18
N LYS A 123 8.62 -32.73 5.24
CA LYS A 123 8.45 -33.17 3.85
C LYS A 123 9.79 -33.47 3.18
N GLN A 124 10.79 -32.61 3.37
CA GLN A 124 12.15 -32.87 2.85
C GLN A 124 12.76 -34.14 3.44
N ARG A 125 12.49 -34.46 4.71
CA ARG A 125 12.90 -35.73 5.33
C ARG A 125 12.17 -36.93 4.73
N ILE A 126 10.90 -36.79 4.36
CA ILE A 126 10.13 -37.82 3.65
C ILE A 126 10.75 -38.08 2.27
N ASP A 127 11.00 -37.02 1.49
CA ASP A 127 11.59 -37.13 0.16
C ASP A 127 12.98 -37.79 0.23
N LYS A 128 13.81 -37.36 1.17
CA LYS A 128 15.13 -37.98 1.41
C LYS A 128 15.02 -39.46 1.79
N ALA A 129 14.07 -39.83 2.65
CA ALA A 129 13.87 -41.22 3.05
C ALA A 129 13.39 -42.09 1.87
N LEU A 130 12.61 -41.52 0.94
CA LEU A 130 12.21 -42.19 -0.30
C LEU A 130 13.39 -42.41 -1.24
N ASP A 131 14.26 -41.41 -1.39
CA ASP A 131 15.49 -41.50 -2.20
C ASP A 131 16.45 -42.56 -1.65
N GLU A 132 16.61 -42.62 -0.32
CA GLU A 132 17.47 -43.59 0.37
C GLU A 132 16.80 -44.97 0.55
N ARG A 133 15.51 -45.11 0.17
CA ARG A 133 14.67 -46.30 0.38
C ARG A 133 14.62 -46.77 1.83
N ASP A 134 14.77 -45.84 2.79
CA ASP A 134 14.69 -46.11 4.21
C ASP A 134 13.23 -46.08 4.68
N LYS A 135 12.65 -47.28 4.79
CA LYS A 135 11.27 -47.47 5.24
C LYS A 135 11.02 -46.96 6.66
N PHE A 136 11.99 -47.08 7.58
CA PHE A 136 11.82 -46.66 8.97
C PHE A 136 11.84 -45.13 9.08
N ALA A 137 12.77 -44.47 8.39
CA ALA A 137 12.84 -43.02 8.35
C ALA A 137 11.58 -42.41 7.70
N PHE A 138 11.06 -43.05 6.65
CA PHE A 138 9.81 -42.65 6.00
C PHE A 138 8.61 -42.75 6.94
N GLU A 139 8.40 -43.92 7.57
CA GLU A 139 7.27 -44.13 8.48
C GLU A 139 7.30 -43.16 9.68
N ALA A 140 8.49 -42.88 10.21
CA ALA A 140 8.68 -41.92 11.29
C ALA A 140 8.30 -40.49 10.87
N ALA A 141 8.79 -40.03 9.71
CA ALA A 141 8.53 -38.68 9.21
C ALA A 141 7.05 -38.48 8.79
N VAL A 142 6.40 -39.50 8.24
CA VAL A 142 4.96 -39.46 7.93
C VAL A 142 4.11 -39.35 9.20
N LYS A 143 4.48 -40.09 10.26
CA LYS A 143 3.79 -40.01 11.55
C LYS A 143 3.95 -38.62 12.19
N GLU A 144 5.15 -38.05 12.10
CA GLU A 144 5.46 -36.69 12.56
C GLU A 144 4.64 -35.63 11.80
N LEU A 145 4.54 -35.75 10.47
CA LEU A 145 3.71 -34.88 9.64
C LEU A 145 2.22 -34.97 10.02
N ALA A 146 1.71 -36.18 10.28
CA ALA A 146 0.33 -36.40 10.68
C ALA A 146 0.02 -35.78 12.05
N SER A 147 0.95 -35.83 13.02
CA SER A 147 0.78 -35.15 14.30
C SER A 147 0.73 -33.63 14.17
N LEU A 148 1.60 -33.04 13.34
CA LEU A 148 1.61 -31.60 13.08
C LEU A 148 0.29 -31.12 12.44
N GLN A 149 -0.29 -31.91 11.53
CA GLN A 149 -1.58 -31.60 10.91
C GLN A 149 -2.75 -31.65 11.91
N GLN A 150 -2.76 -32.64 12.82
CA GLN A 150 -3.82 -32.73 13.84
C GLN A 150 -3.78 -31.59 14.86
N GLU A 151 -2.60 -31.06 15.18
CA GLU A 151 -2.47 -29.89 16.06
C GLU A 151 -3.01 -28.61 15.42
N ASP A 152 -2.77 -28.41 14.13
CA ASP A 152 -3.29 -27.26 13.37
C ASP A 152 -4.84 -27.27 13.29
N ASP A 153 -5.43 -28.44 13.07
CA ASP A 153 -6.90 -28.61 13.03
C ASP A 153 -7.55 -28.30 14.39
N ARG A 154 -6.89 -28.69 15.49
CA ARG A 154 -7.38 -28.40 16.84
C ARG A 154 -7.33 -26.91 17.18
N GLN A 155 -6.32 -26.19 16.69
CA GLN A 155 -6.18 -24.77 16.96
C GLN A 155 -7.12 -23.91 16.11
N THR A 156 -7.29 -24.25 14.83
CA THR A 156 -8.30 -23.60 13.97
C THR A 156 -9.72 -23.80 14.50
N TRP A 157 -10.03 -24.98 15.06
CA TRP A 157 -11.32 -25.22 15.72
C TRP A 157 -11.52 -24.37 16.98
N ARG A 158 -10.47 -24.18 17.79
CA ARG A 158 -10.51 -23.27 18.96
C ARG A 158 -10.70 -21.81 18.55
N ALA A 159 -9.99 -21.34 17.54
CA ALA A 159 -10.12 -19.96 17.05
C ALA A 159 -11.53 -19.63 16.56
N ARG A 160 -12.21 -20.57 15.90
CA ARG A 160 -13.60 -20.42 15.43
C ARG A 160 -14.65 -20.42 16.54
N ARG A 161 -14.32 -20.91 17.75
CA ARG A 161 -15.25 -20.96 18.89
C ARG A 161 -15.30 -19.65 19.69
N PHE A 162 -14.35 -18.74 19.47
CA PHE A 162 -14.27 -17.42 20.12
C PHE A 162 -14.74 -16.26 19.21
N LEU A 163 -15.19 -16.57 18.00
CA LEU A 163 -15.87 -15.65 17.07
C LEU A 163 -17.37 -15.92 17.11
#